data_AF-A0A1V2P2I2-F1
#
_entry.id   AF-A0A1V2P2I2-F1
#
_cell.length_a   1.000
_cell.length_b   1.000
_cell.length_c   1.000
_cell.angle_alpha   90.00
_cell.angle_beta   90.00
_cell.angle_gamma   90.00
#
_symmetry.space_group_name_H-M   'P 1'
#
loop_
_entity.id
_entity.type
_entity.pdbx_description
1 polymer ?
#
loop_
_entity_poly.entity_id
_entity_poly.type
_entity_poly.pdbx_seq_one_letter_code
_entity_poly.pdbx_strand_id
1 'polypeptide(L)'
;MAAAAGSESGVASAAAARSESGVASGAAVVSEAGAAVGAPGGLPVTLRSAQRALSDQSTRALAQAVAVDALAQSTETGGAAPALAASRLAAAKRDLVVDVRSATAGWARGVAYIEAPSVEHAAPQGWLFVARHVGGRWVTGLEGDQEFAGLVATSPLVPAAERGTLKAFAEKKATATNGTLAATGLLLPWMPDYYMTMSGGPHAWDGGSGPWSSLDFAGGNASGIVRSSGSGTATSMCGAGGGWTRVIHPNGFSTDYYHMHSTTYYNGTAVGRSAYLGVIGVDVCAGGAASGAHVHWGLRTYDAAMNGQYTNLHGRGIGGWTFYHGTAQYGGYATRLGVTAYPGHAIYNRLS
;
A
#
# COMPACT_ATOMS: atom_id res chain seq x y z
N MET A 1 -29.59 79.17 37.46
CA MET A 1 -28.89 77.89 37.22
C MET A 1 -29.74 77.09 36.26
N ALA A 2 -29.32 76.94 35.02
CA ALA A 2 -30.16 76.54 33.89
C ALA A 2 -29.53 75.39 33.09
N ALA A 3 -30.41 74.56 32.49
CA ALA A 3 -30.24 73.69 31.33
C ALA A 3 -29.25 72.50 31.47
N ALA A 4 -29.31 71.39 30.72
CA ALA A 4 -30.26 70.68 29.85
C ALA A 4 -29.53 69.39 29.37
N ALA A 5 -30.27 68.51 28.68
CA ALA A 5 -29.91 67.27 27.96
C ALA A 5 -28.47 67.01 27.42
N GLY A 6 -28.13 65.71 27.30
CA GLY A 6 -27.09 65.10 26.43
C GLY A 6 -26.76 63.67 26.90
N SER A 7 -27.34 62.60 26.33
CA SER A 7 -26.97 61.84 25.12
C SER A 7 -25.61 61.12 25.15
N GLU A 8 -25.69 59.78 25.20
CA GLU A 8 -24.87 58.74 24.54
C GLU A 8 -23.33 58.82 24.51
N SER A 9 -22.65 57.80 25.06
CA SER A 9 -21.48 57.17 24.43
C SER A 9 -21.02 55.88 25.14
N GLY A 10 -20.74 54.85 24.33
CA GLY A 10 -19.80 53.74 24.57
C GLY A 10 -20.30 52.61 25.48
N VAL A 11 -20.26 51.32 25.13
CA VAL A 11 -19.40 50.59 24.20
C VAL A 11 -20.18 49.37 23.69
N ALA A 12 -20.44 49.31 22.39
CA ALA A 12 -20.94 48.12 21.72
C ALA A 12 -19.76 47.21 21.34
N SER A 13 -19.89 45.93 21.68
CA SER A 13 -18.99 44.84 21.27
C SER A 13 -19.02 44.69 19.75
N ALA A 14 -17.89 44.97 19.09
CA ALA A 14 -17.73 44.78 17.67
C ALA A 14 -17.48 43.30 17.34
N ALA A 15 -18.43 42.70 16.63
CA ALA A 15 -18.26 41.45 15.92
C ALA A 15 -17.17 41.59 14.85
N ALA A 16 -16.05 40.88 15.01
CA ALA A 16 -15.07 40.70 13.95
C ALA A 16 -15.31 39.33 13.29
N ALA A 17 -16.08 39.36 12.19
CA ALA A 17 -16.11 38.27 11.23
C ALA A 17 -14.70 38.10 10.64
N ARG A 18 -14.07 36.94 10.87
CA ARG A 18 -12.88 36.52 10.13
C ARG A 18 -13.31 35.56 9.04
N SER A 19 -13.06 36.01 7.81
CA SER A 19 -13.17 35.31 6.55
C SER A 19 -12.54 33.91 6.62
N GLU A 20 -13.37 32.89 6.45
CA GLU A 20 -12.92 31.56 6.04
C GLU A 20 -12.52 31.63 4.57
N SER A 21 -11.22 31.57 4.32
CA SER A 21 -10.69 31.34 2.97
C SER A 21 -11.02 29.90 2.58
N GLY A 22 -12.07 29.74 1.77
CA GLY A 22 -12.46 28.47 1.18
C GLY A 22 -11.32 27.87 0.36
N VAL A 23 -10.80 26.72 0.83
CA VAL A 23 -10.04 25.82 -0.03
C VAL A 23 -11.06 25.09 -0.89
N ALA A 24 -11.17 25.52 -2.14
CA ALA A 24 -11.99 24.85 -3.14
C ALA A 24 -11.53 23.37 -3.26
N SER A 25 -12.37 22.47 -2.76
CA SER A 25 -12.32 21.04 -3.06
C SER A 25 -12.66 20.85 -4.54
N GLY A 26 -11.63 20.93 -5.39
CA GLY A 26 -11.71 20.48 -6.77
C GLY A 26 -11.62 18.95 -6.79
N ALA A 27 -12.72 18.27 -6.46
CA ALA A 27 -12.87 16.85 -6.75
C ALA A 27 -12.96 16.68 -8.27
N ALA A 28 -11.81 16.50 -8.92
CA ALA A 28 -11.78 15.95 -10.27
C ALA A 28 -12.24 14.50 -10.17
N VAL A 29 -13.47 14.24 -10.59
CA VAL A 29 -13.99 12.88 -10.79
C VAL A 29 -13.19 12.27 -11.93
N VAL A 30 -12.17 11.47 -11.59
CA VAL A 30 -11.40 10.70 -12.57
C VAL A 30 -12.21 9.43 -12.86
N SER A 31 -12.56 9.21 -14.12
CA SER A 31 -13.24 7.99 -14.56
C SER A 31 -12.40 6.75 -14.22
N GLU A 32 -12.93 5.89 -13.33
CA GLU A 32 -12.25 4.71 -12.77
C GLU A 32 -12.31 3.44 -13.63
N ALA A 33 -13.09 3.44 -14.71
CA ALA A 33 -13.17 2.29 -15.60
C ALA A 33 -11.86 2.15 -16.40
N GLY A 34 -11.00 1.22 -16.01
CA GLY A 34 -9.87 0.79 -16.82
C GLY A 34 -10.36 0.21 -18.15
N ALA A 35 -9.67 0.51 -19.24
CA ALA A 35 -9.97 -0.10 -20.52
C ALA A 35 -9.13 -1.37 -20.66
N ALA A 36 -9.74 -2.47 -21.10
CA ALA A 36 -8.98 -3.61 -21.60
C ALA A 36 -8.24 -3.17 -22.86
N VAL A 37 -6.93 -3.35 -22.89
CA VAL A 37 -6.11 -2.96 -24.03
C VAL A 37 -5.28 -4.12 -24.54
N GLY A 38 -5.63 -4.61 -25.73
CA GLY A 38 -4.82 -5.54 -26.51
C GLY A 38 -4.45 -4.92 -27.85
N ALA A 39 -3.16 -4.91 -28.20
CA ALA A 39 -2.76 -4.82 -29.60
C ALA A 39 -3.00 -6.20 -30.26
N PRO A 40 -3.16 -6.30 -31.60
CA PRO A 40 -3.08 -7.59 -32.27
C PRO A 40 -1.76 -8.29 -31.91
N GLY A 41 -1.83 -9.40 -31.17
CA GLY A 41 -0.67 -10.13 -30.65
C GLY A 41 -0.11 -9.65 -29.28
N GLY A 42 -0.72 -8.66 -28.64
CA GLY A 42 -0.37 -8.20 -27.28
C GLY A 42 -1.09 -8.98 -26.17
N LEU A 43 -0.56 -8.91 -24.95
CA LEU A 43 -1.15 -9.53 -23.76
C LEU A 43 -2.46 -8.81 -23.37
N PRO A 44 -3.49 -9.52 -22.89
CA PRO A 44 -4.64 -8.89 -22.26
C PRO A 44 -4.19 -8.18 -20.98
N VAL A 45 -4.35 -6.86 -20.94
CA VAL A 45 -4.04 -6.02 -19.77
C VAL A 45 -5.12 -4.95 -19.60
N THR A 46 -5.54 -4.73 -18.37
CA THR A 46 -6.44 -3.62 -18.02
C THR A 46 -5.58 -2.39 -17.72
N LEU A 47 -5.65 -1.39 -18.59
CA LEU A 47 -4.92 -0.15 -18.43
C LEU A 47 -5.76 0.88 -17.71
N ARG A 48 -5.21 1.42 -16.62
CA ARG A 48 -5.69 2.63 -15.96
C ARG A 48 -4.63 3.71 -16.15
N SER A 49 -5.02 4.88 -16.63
CA SER A 49 -4.09 6.01 -16.76
C SER A 49 -4.84 7.30 -16.49
N ALA A 50 -4.38 8.03 -15.48
CA ALA A 50 -4.88 9.38 -15.21
C ALA A 50 -4.15 10.44 -16.05
N GLN A 51 -3.18 10.05 -16.88
CA GLN A 51 -2.19 10.97 -17.46
C GLN A 51 -2.28 11.06 -18.98
N ARG A 52 -2.39 12.30 -19.49
CA ARG A 52 -2.37 12.62 -20.94
C ARG A 52 -0.96 12.86 -21.51
N ALA A 53 0.09 12.63 -20.71
CA ALA A 53 1.46 12.96 -21.06
C ALA A 53 2.08 12.03 -22.12
N LEU A 54 1.48 10.85 -22.34
CA LEU A 54 1.92 9.86 -23.32
C LEU A 54 0.87 9.73 -24.41
N SER A 55 1.31 9.47 -25.65
CA SER A 55 0.37 9.07 -26.71
C SER A 55 -0.25 7.72 -26.40
N ASP A 56 -1.46 7.46 -26.91
CA ASP A 56 -2.14 6.18 -26.70
C ASP A 56 -1.27 4.97 -27.09
N GLN A 57 -0.54 5.08 -28.20
CA GLN A 57 0.39 4.02 -28.64
C GLN A 57 1.50 3.79 -27.61
N SER A 58 2.10 4.86 -27.09
CA SER A 58 3.16 4.77 -26.08
C SER A 58 2.62 4.22 -24.76
N THR A 59 1.42 4.64 -24.34
CA THR A 59 0.79 4.13 -23.11
C THR A 59 0.50 2.63 -23.23
N ARG A 60 0.03 2.17 -24.40
CA ARG A 60 -0.13 0.74 -24.68
C ARG A 60 1.17 -0.03 -24.63
N ALA A 61 2.22 0.48 -25.28
CA ALA A 61 3.54 -0.16 -25.29
C ALA A 61 4.14 -0.26 -23.88
N LEU A 62 3.99 0.79 -23.06
CA LEU A 62 4.37 0.78 -21.65
C LEU A 62 3.59 -0.29 -20.87
N ALA A 63 2.27 -0.33 -21.01
CA ALA A 63 1.43 -1.29 -20.30
C ALA A 63 1.81 -2.74 -20.63
N GLN A 64 2.13 -3.02 -21.89
CA GLN A 64 2.60 -4.33 -22.32
C GLN A 64 3.96 -4.70 -21.71
N ALA A 65 4.91 -3.77 -21.66
CA ALA A 65 6.20 -4.01 -21.04
C ALA A 65 6.06 -4.31 -19.54
N VAL A 66 5.29 -3.49 -18.81
CA VAL A 66 5.01 -3.71 -17.39
C VAL A 66 4.28 -5.04 -17.16
N ALA A 67 3.32 -5.39 -18.02
CA ALA A 67 2.58 -6.64 -17.93
C ALA A 67 3.47 -7.88 -18.10
N VAL A 68 4.41 -7.83 -19.05
CA VAL A 68 5.40 -8.90 -19.26
C VAL A 68 6.21 -9.13 -17.98
N ASP A 69 6.76 -8.07 -17.40
CA ASP A 69 7.59 -8.16 -16.20
C ASP A 69 6.76 -8.65 -15.00
N ALA A 70 5.52 -8.17 -14.85
CA ALA A 70 4.65 -8.55 -13.73
C ALA A 70 4.30 -10.05 -13.78
N LEU A 71 4.03 -10.58 -14.97
CA LEU A 71 3.77 -12.01 -15.16
C LEU A 71 5.03 -12.86 -14.95
N ALA A 72 6.19 -12.36 -15.35
CA ALA A 72 7.47 -13.04 -15.12
C ALA A 72 7.84 -13.09 -13.63
N GLN A 73 7.50 -12.05 -12.87
CA GLN A 73 7.78 -11.97 -11.43
C GLN A 73 6.71 -12.65 -10.56
N SER A 74 5.49 -12.83 -11.08
CA SER A 74 4.40 -13.44 -10.32
C SER A 74 4.73 -14.87 -9.89
N THR A 75 4.48 -15.17 -8.62
CA THR A 75 4.70 -16.51 -8.06
C THR A 75 3.68 -17.52 -8.60
N GLU A 76 2.50 -17.07 -9.04
CA GLU A 76 1.41 -17.92 -9.50
C GLU A 76 1.62 -18.44 -10.92
N THR A 77 2.47 -17.78 -11.71
CA THR A 77 2.72 -18.20 -13.10
C THR A 77 3.70 -19.36 -13.17
N GLY A 78 4.45 -19.62 -12.09
CA GLY A 78 5.43 -20.70 -12.02
C GLY A 78 6.52 -20.60 -13.08
N GLY A 79 6.86 -19.38 -13.50
CA GLY A 79 7.82 -19.13 -14.58
C GLY A 79 7.30 -19.43 -15.99
N ALA A 80 5.98 -19.58 -16.16
CA ALA A 80 5.38 -19.71 -17.49
C ALA A 80 5.68 -18.48 -18.36
N ALA A 81 5.79 -18.71 -19.67
CA ALA A 81 5.92 -17.61 -20.63
C ALA A 81 4.74 -16.62 -20.47
N PRO A 82 4.96 -15.30 -20.58
CA PRO A 82 3.93 -14.28 -20.31
C PRO A 82 2.62 -14.50 -21.07
N ALA A 83 2.66 -14.91 -22.34
CA ALA A 83 1.46 -15.18 -23.13
C ALA A 83 0.59 -16.31 -22.56
N LEU A 84 1.23 -17.39 -22.10
CA LEU A 84 0.54 -18.51 -21.46
C LEU A 84 -0.01 -18.09 -20.09
N ALA A 85 0.78 -17.35 -19.31
CA ALA A 85 0.36 -16.83 -18.02
C ALA A 85 -0.88 -15.91 -18.15
N ALA A 86 -0.85 -14.96 -19.08
CA ALA A 86 -1.97 -14.06 -19.36
C ALA A 86 -3.22 -14.82 -19.84
N SER A 87 -3.04 -15.86 -20.67
CA SER A 87 -4.16 -16.72 -21.11
C SER A 87 -4.82 -17.45 -19.95
N ARG A 88 -4.02 -17.91 -18.96
CA ARG A 88 -4.54 -18.55 -17.74
C ARG A 88 -5.32 -17.57 -16.87
N LEU A 89 -4.83 -16.34 -16.71
CA LEU A 89 -5.55 -15.28 -15.97
C LEU A 89 -6.89 -14.96 -16.65
N ALA A 90 -6.89 -14.78 -17.97
CA ALA A 90 -8.10 -14.52 -18.74
C ALA A 90 -9.12 -15.66 -18.63
N ALA A 91 -8.66 -16.93 -18.71
CA ALA A 91 -9.53 -18.09 -18.51
C ALA A 91 -10.13 -18.15 -17.08
N ALA A 92 -9.36 -17.68 -16.10
CA ALA A 92 -9.82 -17.54 -14.72
C ALA A 92 -10.63 -16.27 -14.45
N LYS A 93 -10.89 -15.44 -15.47
CA LYS A 93 -11.56 -14.12 -15.37
C LYS A 93 -10.90 -13.18 -14.35
N ARG A 94 -9.56 -13.17 -14.36
CA ARG A 94 -8.74 -12.31 -13.50
C ARG A 94 -8.01 -11.30 -14.36
N ASP A 95 -7.97 -10.06 -13.91
CA ASP A 95 -7.24 -9.02 -14.60
C ASP A 95 -5.79 -8.91 -14.12
N LEU A 96 -4.91 -8.67 -15.08
CA LEU A 96 -3.63 -8.00 -14.86
C LEU A 96 -3.86 -6.52 -15.13
N VAL A 97 -3.73 -5.71 -14.07
CA VAL A 97 -3.96 -4.28 -14.13
C VAL A 97 -2.61 -3.56 -14.14
N VAL A 98 -2.46 -2.60 -15.05
CA VAL A 98 -1.36 -1.62 -15.04
C VAL A 98 -1.98 -0.23 -14.89
N ASP A 99 -1.66 0.43 -13.78
CA ASP A 99 -2.17 1.76 -13.46
C ASP A 99 -1.03 2.80 -13.50
N VAL A 100 -1.00 3.57 -14.59
CA VAL A 100 -0.02 4.64 -14.82
C VAL A 100 -0.44 5.88 -14.04
N ARG A 101 0.26 6.12 -12.93
CA ARG A 101 -0.05 7.20 -12.00
C ARG A 101 0.57 8.54 -12.40
N SER A 102 1.77 8.50 -12.97
CA SER A 102 2.52 9.71 -13.35
C SER A 102 3.40 9.41 -14.56
N ALA A 103 3.44 10.34 -15.51
CA ALA A 103 4.23 10.19 -16.72
C ALA A 103 4.73 11.53 -17.27
N THR A 104 5.85 11.46 -17.98
CA THR A 104 6.44 12.51 -18.84
C THR A 104 6.87 11.84 -20.15
N ALA A 105 7.33 12.62 -21.15
CA ALA A 105 7.70 12.09 -22.47
C ALA A 105 8.76 10.96 -22.47
N GLY A 106 9.53 10.79 -21.39
CA GLY A 106 10.55 9.73 -21.30
C GLY A 106 10.48 8.86 -20.04
N TRP A 107 9.52 9.11 -19.14
CA TRP A 107 9.42 8.40 -17.86
C TRP A 107 7.97 8.12 -17.52
N ALA A 108 7.72 6.99 -16.89
CA ALA A 108 6.45 6.68 -16.27
C ALA A 108 6.68 5.97 -14.93
N ARG A 109 5.71 6.09 -14.02
CA ARG A 109 5.64 5.28 -12.81
C ARG A 109 4.20 4.98 -12.45
N GLY A 110 4.00 3.93 -11.69
CA GLY A 110 2.69 3.57 -11.19
C GLY A 110 2.68 2.28 -10.42
N VAL A 111 1.56 1.58 -10.50
CA VAL A 111 1.36 0.27 -9.86
C VAL A 111 0.90 -0.75 -10.89
N ALA A 112 1.28 -2.00 -10.68
CA ALA A 112 0.75 -3.13 -11.43
C ALA A 112 0.31 -4.20 -10.43
N TYR A 113 -0.79 -4.89 -10.73
CA TYR A 113 -1.26 -5.98 -9.89
C TYR A 113 -2.03 -7.04 -10.68
N ILE A 114 -1.98 -8.27 -10.19
CA ILE A 114 -2.82 -9.37 -10.64
C ILE A 114 -3.92 -9.54 -9.59
N GLU A 115 -5.16 -9.44 -10.02
CA GLU A 115 -6.30 -9.65 -9.14
C GLU A 115 -6.30 -11.07 -8.57
N ALA A 116 -6.62 -11.27 -7.31
CA ALA A 116 -6.84 -12.61 -6.77
C ALA A 116 -8.17 -13.21 -7.28
N PRO A 117 -8.31 -14.54 -7.37
CA PRO A 117 -9.62 -15.15 -7.53
C PRO A 117 -10.56 -14.70 -6.40
N SER A 118 -11.85 -14.54 -6.69
CA SER A 118 -12.87 -14.12 -5.72
C SER A 118 -13.31 -15.28 -4.80
N VAL A 119 -12.35 -15.87 -4.09
CA VAL A 119 -12.55 -16.97 -3.14
C VAL A 119 -11.81 -16.67 -1.84
N GLU A 120 -12.18 -17.38 -0.80
CA GLU A 120 -11.51 -17.32 0.50
C GLU A 120 -10.06 -17.80 0.39
N HIS A 121 -9.16 -17.19 1.17
CA HIS A 121 -7.72 -17.50 1.14
C HIS A 121 -7.13 -17.30 -0.27
N ALA A 122 -7.42 -16.15 -0.85
CA ALA A 122 -6.75 -15.63 -2.03
C ALA A 122 -6.48 -14.14 -1.83
N ALA A 123 -5.29 -13.68 -2.23
CA ALA A 123 -4.93 -12.28 -2.16
C ALA A 123 -4.15 -11.83 -3.39
N PRO A 124 -4.28 -10.55 -3.79
CA PRO A 124 -3.63 -10.04 -4.99
C PRO A 124 -2.11 -10.03 -4.87
N GLN A 125 -1.43 -10.12 -6.02
CA GLN A 125 -0.02 -9.78 -6.15
C GLN A 125 0.11 -8.39 -6.76
N GLY A 126 0.99 -7.56 -6.22
CA GLY A 126 1.11 -6.17 -6.66
C GLY A 126 2.47 -5.55 -6.41
N TRP A 127 2.84 -4.67 -7.32
CA TRP A 127 4.17 -4.09 -7.48
C TRP A 127 4.06 -2.59 -7.77
N LEU A 128 5.00 -1.81 -7.24
CA LEU A 128 5.32 -0.51 -7.81
C LEU A 128 6.12 -0.69 -9.09
N PHE A 129 5.95 0.17 -10.09
CA PHE A 129 6.81 0.20 -11.28
C PHE A 129 7.37 1.58 -11.56
N VAL A 130 8.57 1.60 -12.13
CA VAL A 130 9.17 2.78 -12.78
C VAL A 130 9.62 2.34 -14.16
N ALA A 131 9.45 3.21 -15.17
CA ALA A 131 9.82 2.91 -16.54
C ALA A 131 10.48 4.13 -17.18
N ARG A 132 11.46 3.87 -18.06
CA ARG A 132 12.14 4.87 -18.88
C ARG A 132 12.06 4.48 -20.34
N HIS A 133 11.76 5.45 -21.20
CA HIS A 133 11.77 5.24 -22.64
C HIS A 133 13.21 5.45 -23.18
N VAL A 134 13.82 4.40 -23.72
CA VAL A 134 15.20 4.39 -24.22
C VAL A 134 15.24 3.70 -25.58
N GLY A 135 15.77 4.38 -26.59
CA GLY A 135 15.96 3.77 -27.93
C GLY A 135 14.67 3.28 -28.58
N GLY A 136 13.54 3.98 -28.37
CA GLY A 136 12.24 3.61 -28.94
C GLY A 136 11.49 2.49 -28.22
N ARG A 137 11.97 2.05 -27.05
CA ARG A 137 11.31 1.04 -26.20
C ARG A 137 11.21 1.49 -24.75
N TRP A 138 10.21 1.00 -24.04
CA TRP A 138 10.12 1.12 -22.60
C TRP A 138 11.02 0.09 -21.94
N VAL A 139 11.90 0.56 -21.05
CA VAL A 139 12.62 -0.26 -20.08
C VAL A 139 11.93 -0.09 -18.75
N THR A 140 11.44 -1.18 -18.19
CA THR A 140 10.61 -1.24 -16.99
C THR A 140 11.40 -1.90 -15.87
N GLY A 141 11.16 -1.43 -14.65
CA GLY A 141 11.57 -2.10 -13.42
C GLY A 141 10.36 -2.18 -12.50
N LEU A 142 10.19 -3.33 -11.87
CA LEU A 142 9.19 -3.60 -10.85
C LEU A 142 9.85 -3.69 -9.47
N GLU A 143 9.12 -3.25 -8.46
CA GLU A 143 9.46 -3.50 -7.06
C GLU A 143 9.82 -4.98 -6.88
N GLY A 144 11.07 -5.31 -6.58
CA GLY A 144 11.52 -6.69 -6.73
C GLY A 144 12.84 -6.87 -7.44
N ASP A 145 13.03 -6.08 -8.51
CA ASP A 145 14.12 -6.27 -9.46
C ASP A 145 15.20 -5.18 -9.36
N GLN A 146 16.39 -5.53 -9.87
CA GLN A 146 17.55 -4.64 -9.85
C GLN A 146 17.36 -3.40 -10.75
N GLU A 147 16.57 -3.54 -11.82
CA GLU A 147 16.30 -2.44 -12.76
C GLU A 147 15.49 -1.34 -12.08
N PHE A 148 14.53 -1.71 -11.24
CA PHE A 148 13.71 -0.80 -10.43
C PHE A 148 14.57 0.06 -9.53
N ALA A 149 15.55 -0.53 -8.85
CA ALA A 149 16.50 0.22 -8.01
C ALA A 149 17.27 1.28 -8.84
N GLY A 150 17.78 0.91 -10.02
CA GLY A 150 18.48 1.82 -10.93
C GLY A 150 17.59 2.93 -11.48
N LEU A 151 16.36 2.58 -11.87
CA LEU A 151 15.36 3.53 -12.38
C LEU A 151 14.88 4.49 -11.28
N VAL A 152 14.62 4.01 -10.06
CA VAL A 152 14.27 4.84 -8.90
C VAL A 152 15.34 5.88 -8.60
N ALA A 153 16.61 5.49 -8.67
CA ALA A 153 17.74 6.38 -8.40
C ALA A 153 17.83 7.57 -9.37
N THR A 154 17.37 7.39 -10.61
CA THR A 154 17.53 8.38 -11.70
C THR A 154 16.23 9.01 -12.18
N SER A 155 15.08 8.46 -11.78
CA SER A 155 13.77 8.91 -12.24
C SER A 155 13.40 10.29 -11.71
N PRO A 156 12.96 11.24 -12.57
CA PRO A 156 12.42 12.52 -12.12
C PRO A 156 11.04 12.38 -11.47
N LEU A 157 10.37 11.22 -11.61
CA LEU A 157 9.03 10.98 -11.08
C LEU A 157 9.01 10.38 -9.67
N VAL A 158 10.17 9.95 -9.16
CA VAL A 158 10.28 9.48 -7.77
C VAL A 158 10.63 10.68 -6.87
N PRO A 159 9.79 11.03 -5.88
CA PRO A 159 10.09 12.07 -4.91
C PRO A 159 11.39 11.81 -4.17
N ALA A 160 12.09 12.88 -3.76
CA ALA A 160 13.39 12.77 -3.10
C ALA A 160 13.35 11.93 -1.80
N ALA A 161 12.27 12.03 -1.02
CA ALA A 161 12.11 11.26 0.22
C ALA A 161 11.96 9.75 -0.03
N GLU A 162 11.16 9.37 -1.03
CA GLU A 162 10.99 7.98 -1.46
C GLU A 162 12.31 7.42 -2.01
N ARG A 163 12.96 8.17 -2.91
CA ARG A 163 14.27 7.80 -3.46
C ARG A 163 15.32 7.65 -2.37
N GLY A 164 15.36 8.55 -1.38
CA GLY A 164 16.29 8.45 -0.25
C GLY A 164 16.05 7.21 0.60
N THR A 165 14.79 6.88 0.86
CA THR A 165 14.39 5.67 1.60
C THR A 165 14.81 4.40 0.87
N LEU A 166 14.46 4.30 -0.42
CA LEU A 166 14.80 3.16 -1.26
C LEU A 166 16.32 3.03 -1.44
N LYS A 167 17.04 4.12 -1.71
CA LYS A 167 18.51 4.14 -1.78
C LYS A 167 19.15 3.65 -0.48
N ALA A 168 18.65 4.09 0.67
CA ALA A 168 19.17 3.64 1.96
C ALA A 168 19.00 2.12 2.16
N PHE A 169 17.98 1.49 1.55
CA PHE A 169 17.82 0.04 1.56
C PHE A 169 18.84 -0.68 0.69
N ALA A 170 19.03 -0.17 -0.54
CA ALA A 170 20.07 -0.66 -1.42
C ALA A 170 21.46 -0.61 -0.75
N GLU A 171 21.74 0.44 0.02
CA GLU A 171 23.01 0.66 0.71
C GLU A 171 23.14 -0.10 2.05
N LYS A 172 22.06 -0.28 2.83
CA LYS A 172 22.12 -0.97 4.13
C LYS A 172 22.54 -2.44 4.04
N LYS A 173 22.31 -3.16 2.94
CA LYS A 173 22.88 -4.52 2.75
C LYS A 173 24.41 -4.50 2.65
N ALA A 174 25.02 -3.37 2.28
CA ALA A 174 26.48 -3.25 2.32
C ALA A 174 27.04 -3.23 3.75
N THR A 175 26.18 -3.06 4.78
CA THR A 175 26.59 -2.88 6.19
C THR A 175 25.83 -3.75 7.22
N ALA A 176 24.78 -4.49 6.84
CA ALA A 176 23.98 -5.27 7.79
C ALA A 176 24.52 -6.70 8.02
N THR A 177 25.36 -6.86 9.05
CA THR A 177 25.55 -8.13 9.77
C THR A 177 24.27 -8.52 10.51
N ASN A 178 23.96 -9.83 10.53
CA ASN A 178 22.86 -10.47 11.29
C ASN A 178 22.69 -9.90 12.72
N GLY A 179 21.80 -8.92 12.89
CA GLY A 179 21.50 -8.29 14.17
C GLY A 179 20.05 -8.54 14.58
N THR A 180 19.86 -9.38 15.60
CA THR A 180 18.65 -9.58 16.44
C THR A 180 17.26 -9.45 15.78
N LEU A 181 16.63 -10.59 15.55
CA LEU A 181 15.31 -10.84 14.95
C LEU A 181 14.08 -10.16 15.63
N ALA A 182 14.23 -9.41 16.72
CA ALA A 182 13.13 -9.25 17.68
C ALA A 182 12.25 -8.00 17.57
N ALA A 183 12.70 -6.86 17.00
CA ALA A 183 11.90 -5.63 17.00
C ALA A 183 11.95 -4.91 15.65
N THR A 184 10.81 -4.78 14.97
CA THR A 184 10.71 -4.08 13.68
C THR A 184 10.70 -2.55 13.84
N GLY A 185 10.35 -2.04 15.02
CA GLY A 185 10.09 -0.62 15.26
C GLY A 185 8.74 -0.14 14.68
N LEU A 186 7.90 -1.07 14.20
CA LEU A 186 6.56 -0.79 13.67
C LEU A 186 5.51 -0.87 14.79
N LEU A 187 4.48 -0.04 14.67
CA LEU A 187 3.24 -0.12 15.43
C LEU A 187 2.29 -1.15 14.82
N LEU A 188 1.33 -1.61 15.62
CA LEU A 188 0.09 -2.18 15.07
C LEU A 188 -0.71 -1.08 14.32
N PRO A 189 -1.57 -1.44 13.36
CA PRO A 189 -2.11 -0.49 12.38
C PRO A 189 -3.28 0.38 12.91
N TRP A 190 -3.19 0.88 14.14
CA TRP A 190 -4.12 1.84 14.75
C TRP A 190 -3.39 2.79 15.71
N MET A 191 -4.09 3.63 16.46
CA MET A 191 -3.44 4.56 17.39
C MET A 191 -2.78 3.84 18.57
N PRO A 192 -1.62 4.31 19.07
CA PRO A 192 -1.08 3.83 20.33
C PRO A 192 -2.09 3.93 21.48
N ASP A 193 -2.00 3.01 22.43
CA ASP A 193 -2.87 2.86 23.61
C ASP A 193 -4.33 2.44 23.34
N TYR A 194 -4.68 2.23 22.08
CA TYR A 194 -5.92 1.56 21.69
C TYR A 194 -5.67 0.08 21.39
N TYR A 195 -6.75 -0.69 21.33
CA TYR A 195 -6.72 -2.09 20.94
C TYR A 195 -7.70 -2.38 19.81
N MET A 196 -7.33 -3.37 19.02
CA MET A 196 -8.24 -4.16 18.21
C MET A 196 -8.17 -5.62 18.68
N THR A 197 -9.09 -6.46 18.22
CA THR A 197 -8.99 -7.91 18.37
C THR A 197 -8.11 -8.44 17.26
N MET A 198 -7.17 -9.33 17.59
CA MET A 198 -6.49 -10.16 16.59
C MET A 198 -7.48 -11.21 16.10
N SER A 199 -8.23 -10.93 15.03
CA SER A 199 -9.27 -11.84 14.52
C SER A 199 -8.67 -13.05 13.80
N GLY A 200 -7.47 -12.90 13.23
CA GLY A 200 -6.66 -13.97 12.64
C GLY A 200 -5.21 -13.80 13.05
N GLY A 201 -4.58 -14.87 13.54
CA GLY A 201 -3.16 -14.88 13.88
C GLY A 201 -2.28 -15.03 12.64
N PRO A 202 -0.95 -15.23 12.78
CA PRO A 202 -0.04 -15.27 11.64
C PRO A 202 -0.50 -16.20 10.50
N HIS A 203 -0.56 -15.66 9.29
CA HIS A 203 -0.86 -16.40 8.07
C HIS A 203 -0.15 -15.82 6.85
N ALA A 204 -0.10 -16.56 5.75
CA ALA A 204 0.41 -16.05 4.48
C ALA A 204 -0.49 -14.94 3.94
N TRP A 205 0.05 -14.04 3.10
CA TRP A 205 -0.72 -12.98 2.47
C TRP A 205 -1.91 -13.50 1.68
N ASP A 206 -1.73 -14.59 0.93
CA ASP A 206 -2.81 -15.29 0.24
C ASP A 206 -3.59 -16.24 1.16
N GLY A 207 -3.27 -16.34 2.45
CA GLY A 207 -3.88 -17.30 3.37
C GLY A 207 -3.52 -18.77 3.12
N GLY A 208 -2.64 -19.05 2.15
CA GLY A 208 -2.36 -20.40 1.68
C GLY A 208 -0.86 -20.70 1.64
N SER A 209 -0.11 -20.02 0.78
CA SER A 209 1.26 -20.36 0.43
C SER A 209 2.27 -19.28 0.80
N GLY A 210 3.48 -19.70 1.18
CA GLY A 210 4.58 -18.78 1.50
C GLY A 210 4.66 -18.39 2.98
N PRO A 211 5.41 -17.31 3.30
CA PRO A 211 5.71 -16.94 4.67
C PRO A 211 4.47 -16.38 5.38
N TRP A 212 4.30 -16.73 6.65
CA TRP A 212 3.21 -16.21 7.47
C TRP A 212 3.53 -14.77 7.87
N SER A 213 3.13 -13.88 6.98
CA SER A 213 3.50 -12.48 6.89
C SER A 213 2.38 -11.54 7.28
N SER A 214 1.17 -12.08 7.45
CA SER A 214 -0.05 -11.33 7.65
C SER A 214 -0.74 -11.60 8.99
N LEU A 215 -1.55 -10.62 9.40
CA LEU A 215 -2.40 -10.64 10.59
C LEU A 215 -3.73 -9.96 10.24
N ASP A 216 -4.82 -10.46 10.80
CA ASP A 216 -6.13 -9.84 10.64
C ASP A 216 -6.57 -9.17 11.94
N PHE A 217 -7.03 -7.93 11.83
CA PHE A 217 -7.49 -7.15 12.98
C PHE A 217 -8.86 -6.53 12.75
N ALA A 218 -9.71 -6.61 13.76
CA ALA A 218 -11.05 -6.04 13.74
C ALA A 218 -11.53 -5.62 15.14
N GLY A 219 -12.58 -4.80 15.19
CA GLY A 219 -13.26 -4.42 16.43
C GLY A 219 -12.40 -3.58 17.38
N GLY A 220 -12.62 -3.79 18.69
CA GLY A 220 -11.94 -3.06 19.76
C GLY A 220 -12.35 -1.59 19.87
N ASN A 221 -11.56 -0.81 20.61
CA ASN A 221 -11.84 0.60 20.88
C ASN A 221 -11.17 1.57 19.90
N ALA A 222 -10.42 1.05 18.92
CA ALA A 222 -9.76 1.84 17.87
C ALA A 222 -10.73 2.37 16.77
N SER A 223 -12.04 2.19 16.95
CA SER A 223 -13.11 2.65 16.03
C SER A 223 -12.99 2.11 14.60
N GLY A 224 -12.26 1.01 14.40
CA GLY A 224 -12.00 0.46 13.06
C GLY A 224 -11.08 1.32 12.19
N ILE A 225 -10.48 2.40 12.72
CA ILE A 225 -9.61 3.28 11.94
C ILE A 225 -8.26 2.61 11.74
N VAL A 226 -7.88 2.45 10.48
CA VAL A 226 -6.59 1.88 10.07
C VAL A 226 -5.57 3.00 9.87
N ARG A 227 -4.39 2.80 10.44
CA ARG A 227 -3.31 3.78 10.45
C ARG A 227 -1.98 3.15 10.08
N SER A 228 -1.08 3.97 9.55
CA SER A 228 0.25 3.50 9.18
C SER A 228 1.06 3.07 10.40
N SER A 229 1.62 1.85 10.34
CA SER A 229 2.48 1.25 11.34
C SER A 229 3.76 2.04 11.61
N GLY A 230 4.20 2.89 10.67
CA GLY A 230 5.43 3.66 10.78
C GLY A 230 5.43 4.84 9.81
N SER A 231 6.33 5.80 9.97
CA SER A 231 6.52 6.82 8.93
C SER A 231 7.04 6.16 7.65
N GLY A 232 6.73 6.71 6.49
CA GLY A 232 7.13 6.12 5.23
C GLY A 232 6.56 6.82 4.01
N THR A 233 6.62 6.13 2.88
CA THR A 233 5.97 6.54 1.62
C THR A 233 4.79 5.63 1.34
N ALA A 234 3.58 6.20 1.31
CA ALA A 234 2.34 5.50 1.04
C ALA A 234 1.98 5.52 -0.45
N THR A 235 1.43 4.41 -0.95
CA THR A 235 0.90 4.27 -2.30
C THR A 235 -0.35 3.40 -2.27
N SER A 236 -1.44 3.86 -2.90
CA SER A 236 -2.64 3.07 -3.14
C SER A 236 -2.37 2.09 -4.28
N MET A 237 -2.47 0.80 -3.95
CA MET A 237 -2.11 -0.30 -4.85
C MET A 237 -3.22 -0.59 -5.86
N CYS A 238 -4.48 -0.40 -5.45
CA CYS A 238 -5.61 -0.32 -6.37
C CYS A 238 -6.02 1.15 -6.59
N GLY A 239 -7.00 1.40 -7.46
CA GLY A 239 -7.47 2.74 -7.85
C GLY A 239 -7.89 3.63 -6.68
N ALA A 240 -8.29 4.87 -6.98
CA ALA A 240 -8.86 5.77 -5.97
C ALA A 240 -10.03 5.09 -5.23
N GLY A 241 -10.18 5.37 -3.93
CA GLY A 241 -11.21 4.74 -3.09
C GLY A 241 -11.03 3.25 -2.81
N GLY A 242 -10.09 2.56 -3.45
CA GLY A 242 -9.84 1.14 -3.26
C GLY A 242 -9.15 0.82 -1.92
N GLY A 243 -9.38 -0.39 -1.43
CA GLY A 243 -9.05 -0.83 -0.08
C GLY A 243 -7.62 -1.30 0.17
N TRP A 244 -6.71 -1.13 -0.79
CA TRP A 244 -5.32 -1.58 -0.69
C TRP A 244 -4.32 -0.43 -0.70
N THR A 245 -3.59 -0.27 0.40
CA THR A 245 -2.47 0.69 0.51
C THR A 245 -1.19 -0.04 0.94
N ARG A 246 -0.07 0.35 0.34
CA ARG A 246 1.28 -0.04 0.75
C ARG A 246 1.99 1.15 1.38
N VAL A 247 2.75 0.92 2.46
CA VAL A 247 3.65 1.93 3.04
C VAL A 247 5.06 1.39 3.12
N ILE A 248 6.02 2.06 2.48
CA ILE A 248 7.45 1.74 2.52
C ILE A 248 8.12 2.58 3.61
N HIS A 249 8.65 1.92 4.62
CA HIS A 249 9.27 2.56 5.79
C HIS A 249 10.78 2.78 5.55
N PRO A 250 11.50 3.55 6.39
CA PRO A 250 12.97 3.70 6.29
C PRO A 250 13.78 2.63 7.05
N ASN A 251 13.11 1.71 7.73
CA ASN A 251 13.72 0.70 8.62
C ASN A 251 13.97 -0.68 7.97
N GLY A 252 13.66 -0.84 6.69
CA GLY A 252 13.89 -2.07 5.92
C GLY A 252 12.59 -2.79 5.56
N PHE A 253 11.47 -2.35 6.13
CA PHE A 253 10.16 -2.98 5.96
C PHE A 253 9.24 -2.15 5.08
N SER A 254 8.25 -2.81 4.51
CA SER A 254 6.99 -2.19 4.13
C SER A 254 5.82 -2.97 4.69
N THR A 255 4.69 -2.30 4.78
CA THR A 255 3.44 -2.88 5.25
C THR A 255 2.35 -2.67 4.21
N ASP A 256 1.57 -3.73 3.97
CA ASP A 256 0.33 -3.65 3.21
C ASP A 256 -0.87 -3.64 4.14
N TYR A 257 -1.91 -2.92 3.73
CA TYR A 257 -3.18 -2.79 4.43
C TYR A 257 -4.27 -3.05 3.40
N TYR A 258 -5.03 -4.14 3.58
CA TYR A 258 -6.08 -4.55 2.66
C TYR A 258 -7.44 -4.68 3.36
N HIS A 259 -8.49 -4.80 2.53
CA HIS A 259 -9.90 -4.78 2.89
C HIS A 259 -10.41 -3.45 3.46
N MET A 260 -9.69 -2.36 3.29
CA MET A 260 -10.12 -1.07 3.82
C MET A 260 -11.21 -0.40 2.97
N HIS A 261 -11.98 0.49 3.56
CA HIS A 261 -12.80 1.46 2.83
C HIS A 261 -12.52 2.88 3.31
N SER A 262 -13.15 3.88 2.66
CA SER A 262 -12.94 5.30 2.98
C SER A 262 -11.46 5.68 3.01
N THR A 263 -10.71 5.10 2.05
CA THR A 263 -9.26 5.20 2.00
C THR A 263 -8.83 6.55 1.50
N THR A 264 -7.74 7.07 2.06
CA THR A 264 -7.03 8.19 1.43
C THR A 264 -6.26 7.65 0.22
N TYR A 265 -6.41 8.33 -0.92
CA TYR A 265 -5.64 7.99 -2.10
C TYR A 265 -4.20 8.52 -1.97
N TYR A 266 -3.23 7.62 -2.11
CA TYR A 266 -1.81 7.93 -2.00
C TYR A 266 -1.06 7.56 -3.29
N ASN A 267 -0.13 8.41 -3.70
CA ASN A 267 0.70 8.16 -4.89
C ASN A 267 2.14 8.59 -4.59
N GLY A 268 2.91 7.71 -3.94
CA GLY A 268 4.27 8.04 -3.50
C GLY A 268 4.31 9.16 -2.45
N THR A 269 3.31 9.19 -1.57
CA THR A 269 3.10 10.32 -0.63
C THR A 269 3.79 10.04 0.71
N ALA A 270 4.55 11.00 1.22
CA ALA A 270 5.14 10.87 2.55
C ALA A 270 4.05 10.90 3.64
N VAL A 271 4.06 9.91 4.53
CA VAL A 271 3.15 9.79 5.66
C VAL A 271 3.92 9.67 6.97
N GLY A 272 3.35 10.24 8.04
CA GLY A 272 3.86 10.06 9.38
C GLY A 272 3.44 8.71 9.98
N ARG A 273 4.16 8.29 11.02
CA ARG A 273 3.74 7.17 11.88
C ARG A 273 2.33 7.44 12.42
N SER A 274 1.47 6.43 12.36
CA SER A 274 0.06 6.51 12.74
C SER A 274 -0.79 7.48 11.90
N ALA A 275 -0.34 7.86 10.69
CA ALA A 275 -1.19 8.58 9.73
C ALA A 275 -2.43 7.75 9.35
N TYR A 276 -3.57 8.41 9.15
CA TYR A 276 -4.81 7.77 8.70
C TYR A 276 -4.63 7.14 7.31
N LEU A 277 -5.07 5.90 7.12
CA LEU A 277 -5.05 5.23 5.82
C LEU A 277 -6.46 4.93 5.31
N GLY A 278 -7.35 4.53 6.22
CA GLY A 278 -8.71 4.12 5.90
C GLY A 278 -9.44 3.60 7.14
N VAL A 279 -10.51 2.87 6.90
CA VAL A 279 -11.29 2.16 7.92
C VAL A 279 -11.38 0.69 7.51
N ILE A 280 -11.38 -0.23 8.49
CA ILE A 280 -11.58 -1.66 8.24
C ILE A 280 -12.87 -1.90 7.43
N GLY A 281 -12.86 -2.88 6.55
CA GLY A 281 -13.99 -3.14 5.65
C GLY A 281 -13.92 -4.51 5.02
N VAL A 282 -14.61 -4.65 3.89
CA VAL A 282 -14.67 -5.88 3.08
C VAL A 282 -14.28 -5.61 1.63
N ASP A 283 -13.57 -4.51 1.37
CA ASP A 283 -13.21 -4.12 0.02
C ASP A 283 -12.29 -5.17 -0.62
N VAL A 284 -12.58 -5.51 -1.86
CA VAL A 284 -11.81 -6.48 -2.64
C VAL A 284 -11.42 -5.87 -3.99
N CYS A 285 -10.95 -4.61 -3.98
CA CYS A 285 -10.60 -3.85 -5.19
C CYS A 285 -9.61 -4.56 -6.13
N ALA A 286 -8.87 -5.56 -5.65
CA ALA A 286 -7.97 -6.40 -6.41
C ALA A 286 -8.25 -7.90 -6.20
N GLY A 287 -9.51 -8.26 -5.96
CA GLY A 287 -9.94 -9.65 -5.77
C GLY A 287 -9.71 -10.19 -4.35
N GLY A 288 -9.84 -11.52 -4.21
CA GLY A 288 -9.90 -12.19 -2.91
C GLY A 288 -11.31 -12.16 -2.31
N ALA A 289 -11.41 -12.42 -1.02
CA ALA A 289 -12.67 -12.38 -0.27
C ALA A 289 -12.45 -11.91 1.18
N ALA A 290 -13.47 -11.27 1.76
CA ALA A 290 -13.51 -10.89 3.16
C ALA A 290 -14.87 -11.27 3.74
N SER A 291 -14.88 -12.08 4.80
CA SER A 291 -16.12 -12.56 5.45
C SER A 291 -16.72 -11.54 6.44
N GLY A 292 -15.98 -10.49 6.77
CA GLY A 292 -16.41 -9.41 7.66
C GLY A 292 -15.41 -8.27 7.69
N ALA A 293 -15.80 -7.14 8.28
CA ALA A 293 -14.97 -5.95 8.31
C ALA A 293 -13.69 -6.16 9.14
N HIS A 294 -12.53 -6.14 8.49
CA HIS A 294 -11.22 -6.22 9.12
C HIS A 294 -10.16 -5.49 8.28
N VAL A 295 -8.96 -5.31 8.83
CA VAL A 295 -7.76 -5.01 8.04
C VAL A 295 -6.92 -6.28 7.95
N HIS A 296 -6.63 -6.69 6.72
CA HIS A 296 -5.60 -7.68 6.45
C HIS A 296 -4.27 -6.95 6.31
N TRP A 297 -3.44 -7.05 7.35
CA TRP A 297 -2.17 -6.35 7.45
C TRP A 297 -1.03 -7.29 7.10
N GLY A 298 -0.16 -6.92 6.16
CA GLY A 298 0.95 -7.76 5.69
C GLY A 298 2.32 -7.11 5.88
N LEU A 299 3.31 -7.89 6.32
CA LEU A 299 4.70 -7.45 6.47
C LEU A 299 5.57 -7.91 5.31
N ARG A 300 6.31 -6.95 4.74
CA ARG A 300 7.28 -7.17 3.68
C ARG A 300 8.65 -6.65 4.11
N THR A 301 9.70 -7.24 3.59
CA THR A 301 11.07 -6.76 3.72
C THR A 301 11.64 -6.45 2.35
N TYR A 302 12.50 -5.43 2.29
CA TYR A 302 13.34 -5.17 1.14
C TYR A 302 14.75 -5.67 1.40
N ASP A 303 15.36 -6.30 0.41
CA ASP A 303 16.80 -6.48 0.36
C ASP A 303 17.47 -5.35 -0.45
N ALA A 304 18.79 -5.41 -0.70
CA ALA A 304 19.44 -4.35 -1.48
C ALA A 304 19.06 -4.27 -2.96
N ALA A 305 18.57 -5.38 -3.54
CA ALA A 305 18.02 -5.32 -4.88
C ALA A 305 16.63 -4.68 -4.87
N MET A 306 16.19 -4.14 -3.72
CA MET A 306 14.82 -3.72 -3.48
C MET A 306 13.84 -4.85 -3.74
N ASN A 307 14.24 -6.09 -3.44
CA ASN A 307 13.33 -7.22 -3.55
C ASN A 307 12.31 -7.18 -2.42
N GLY A 308 11.13 -6.60 -2.70
CA GLY A 308 10.01 -6.53 -1.78
C GLY A 308 9.32 -7.88 -1.67
N GLN A 309 9.59 -8.61 -0.60
CA GLN A 309 8.99 -9.93 -0.36
C GLN A 309 8.25 -9.94 0.96
N TYR A 310 7.10 -10.61 0.98
CA TYR A 310 6.45 -10.97 2.24
C TYR A 310 7.42 -11.76 3.11
N THR A 311 7.41 -11.52 4.43
CA THR A 311 8.37 -12.12 5.35
C THR A 311 7.71 -12.64 6.61
N ASN A 312 8.25 -13.73 7.16
CA ASN A 312 7.67 -14.40 8.34
C ASN A 312 7.59 -13.47 9.55
N LEU A 313 6.47 -13.53 10.26
CA LEU A 313 6.24 -12.81 11.52
C LEU A 313 6.85 -13.52 12.73
N HIS A 314 7.21 -14.79 12.61
CA HIS A 314 7.80 -15.56 13.72
C HIS A 314 8.99 -14.84 14.37
N GLY A 315 8.86 -14.60 15.68
CA GLY A 315 9.87 -13.91 16.49
C GLY A 315 9.95 -12.39 16.29
N ARG A 316 9.10 -11.79 15.44
CA ARG A 316 9.13 -10.35 15.15
C ARG A 316 8.25 -9.55 16.09
N GLY A 317 8.78 -8.42 16.57
CA GLY A 317 8.10 -7.45 17.42
C GLY A 317 7.37 -6.37 16.62
N ILE A 318 6.06 -6.22 16.82
CA ILE A 318 5.19 -5.21 16.20
C ILE A 318 4.23 -4.68 17.28
N GLY A 319 4.15 -3.37 17.45
CA GLY A 319 3.27 -2.73 18.46
C GLY A 319 3.49 -3.25 19.88
N GLY A 320 4.73 -3.59 20.22
CA GLY A 320 5.12 -4.10 21.55
C GLY A 320 4.90 -5.60 21.74
N TRP A 321 4.38 -6.30 20.73
CA TRP A 321 4.09 -7.73 20.76
C TRP A 321 5.05 -8.51 19.88
N THR A 322 5.55 -9.63 20.38
CA THR A 322 6.32 -10.60 19.58
C THR A 322 5.39 -11.70 19.08
N PHE A 323 5.32 -11.89 17.76
CA PHE A 323 4.41 -12.84 17.12
C PHE A 323 5.07 -14.19 16.85
N TYR A 324 4.30 -15.27 16.97
CA TYR A 324 4.74 -16.64 16.75
C TYR A 324 3.73 -17.41 15.92
N HIS A 325 4.24 -18.21 14.99
CA HIS A 325 3.43 -19.12 14.20
C HIS A 325 2.80 -20.19 15.10
N GLY A 326 1.57 -20.58 14.76
CA GLY A 326 0.95 -21.82 15.22
C GLY A 326 1.27 -23.01 14.33
N THR A 327 0.42 -24.02 14.40
CA THR A 327 0.50 -25.25 13.58
C THR A 327 -0.26 -25.16 12.25
N ALA A 328 -1.09 -24.13 12.06
CA ALA A 328 -1.84 -23.86 10.84
C ALA A 328 -2.00 -22.35 10.60
N GLN A 329 -2.32 -21.98 9.35
CA GLN A 329 -2.68 -20.61 8.94
C GLN A 329 -3.76 -20.04 9.88
N TYR A 330 -3.68 -18.75 10.16
CA TYR A 330 -4.59 -17.98 11.03
C TYR A 330 -4.53 -18.35 12.52
N GLY A 331 -3.75 -19.37 12.88
CA GLY A 331 -3.44 -19.74 14.26
C GLY A 331 -2.28 -18.93 14.83
N GLY A 332 -1.56 -19.51 15.79
CA GLY A 332 -0.42 -18.86 16.44
C GLY A 332 -0.82 -17.93 17.57
N TYR A 333 0.13 -17.13 18.02
CA TYR A 333 -0.05 -16.25 19.18
C TYR A 333 0.94 -15.10 19.18
N ALA A 334 0.69 -14.12 20.04
CA ALA A 334 1.60 -13.02 20.31
C ALA A 334 1.90 -12.95 21.81
N THR A 335 3.10 -12.51 22.18
CA THR A 335 3.49 -12.32 23.59
C THR A 335 3.96 -10.90 23.85
N ARG A 336 3.63 -10.38 25.04
CA ARG A 336 4.13 -9.09 25.53
C ARG A 336 4.16 -9.10 27.06
N LEU A 337 5.34 -8.85 27.63
CA LEU A 337 5.52 -8.70 29.09
C LEU A 337 4.88 -9.83 29.91
N GLY A 338 5.03 -11.08 29.46
CA GLY A 338 4.46 -12.27 30.11
C GLY A 338 2.98 -12.55 29.80
N VAL A 339 2.32 -11.71 29.00
CA VAL A 339 0.95 -11.92 28.51
C VAL A 339 0.98 -12.58 27.15
N THR A 340 0.10 -13.58 26.93
CA THR A 340 -0.09 -14.24 25.64
C THR A 340 -1.47 -13.90 25.07
N ALA A 341 -1.50 -13.50 23.80
CA ALA A 341 -2.71 -13.22 23.03
C ALA A 341 -2.85 -14.23 21.89
N TYR A 342 -4.01 -14.89 21.82
CA TYR A 342 -4.40 -15.78 20.72
C TYR A 342 -5.41 -15.08 19.82
N PRO A 343 -5.72 -15.63 18.62
CA PRO A 343 -6.83 -15.15 17.83
C PRO A 343 -8.11 -15.06 18.69
N GLY A 344 -8.84 -13.95 18.57
CA GLY A 344 -9.97 -13.59 19.41
C GLY A 344 -9.63 -12.72 20.63
N HIS A 345 -8.34 -12.55 20.98
CA HIS A 345 -7.94 -11.69 22.09
C HIS A 345 -7.73 -10.23 21.65
N ALA A 346 -7.99 -9.31 22.58
CA ALA A 346 -7.64 -7.90 22.45
C ALA A 346 -6.12 -7.71 22.51
N ILE A 347 -5.58 -6.93 21.57
CA ILE A 347 -4.15 -6.64 21.48
C ILE A 347 -3.96 -5.12 21.47
N TYR A 348 -3.24 -4.58 22.46
CA TYR A 348 -3.00 -3.15 22.58
C TYR A 348 -1.77 -2.73 21.77
N ASN A 349 -1.88 -1.63 21.03
CA ASN A 349 -0.75 -1.09 20.28
C ASN A 349 0.12 -0.20 21.16
N ARG A 350 1.37 -0.60 21.42
CA ARG A 350 2.34 0.23 22.18
C ARG A 350 3.74 0.13 21.56
N LEU A 351 4.66 1.01 21.93
CA LEU A 351 6.05 0.90 21.47
C LEU A 351 6.91 0.02 22.40
N SER A 352 6.43 -0.23 23.62
CA SER A 352 7.02 -1.08 24.66
C SER A 352 5.98 -1.36 25.73
#